data_AF-A0A2N7BST2-F1
#
_entry.id   AF-A0A2N7BST2-F1
#
_cell.length_a   1.000
_cell.length_b   1.000
_cell.length_c   1.000
_cell.angle_alpha   90.00
_cell.angle_beta   90.00
_cell.angle_gamma   90.00
#
_symmetry.space_group_name_H-M   'P 1'
#
loop_
_entity.id
_entity.type
_entity.pdbx_description
1 polymer ?
#
loop_
_entity_poly.entity_id
_entity_poly.type
_entity_poly.pdbx_seq_one_letter_code
_entity_poly.pdbx_strand_id
1 'polypeptide(L)' 'MLSLIEILDIKYLNNIVEQSHCWVKQKTRQALGWKSLEGATHGRELWTMLKRGQIEIVGETAYEQFYALAG' A
#
# COMPACT_ATOMS: atom_id res chain seq x y z
N MET A 1 -32.00 3.07 26.21
CA MET A 1 -30.69 2.64 26.71
C MET A 1 -30.50 1.21 26.23
N LEU A 2 -29.46 0.95 25.42
CA LEU A 2 -29.22 -0.41 24.91
C LEU A 2 -28.81 -1.32 26.07
N SER A 3 -29.26 -2.57 26.00
CA SER A 3 -28.80 -3.64 26.87
C SER A 3 -27.32 -3.98 26.61
N LEU A 4 -26.67 -4.62 27.57
CA LEU A 4 -25.26 -5.02 27.45
C LEU A 4 -25.02 -5.92 26.22
N ILE A 5 -25.99 -6.78 25.89
CA ILE A 5 -25.92 -7.71 24.75
C ILE A 5 -25.93 -6.94 23.43
N GLU A 6 -26.86 -6.00 23.27
CA GLU A 6 -26.95 -5.16 22.07
C GLU A 6 -25.69 -4.33 21.85
N ILE A 7 -25.05 -3.84 22.92
CA ILE A 7 -23.79 -3.09 22.85
C ILE A 7 -22.65 -4.00 22.34
N LEU A 8 -22.60 -5.25 22.80
CA LEU A 8 -21.57 -6.21 22.37
C LEU A 8 -21.76 -6.59 20.91
N ASP A 9 -23.00 -6.83 20.47
CA ASP A 9 -23.30 -7.18 19.07
C ASP A 9 -22.88 -6.07 18.11
N ILE A 10 -23.20 -4.82 18.43
CA ILE A 10 -22.81 -3.65 17.62
C ILE A 10 -21.28 -3.53 17.57
N LYS A 11 -20.58 -3.67 18.71
CA LYS A 11 -19.12 -3.62 18.75
C LYS A 11 -18.47 -4.76 17.97
N TYR A 12 -19.03 -5.96 18.06
CA TYR A 12 -18.53 -7.13 17.34
C TYR A 12 -18.63 -6.93 15.82
N LEU A 13 -19.80 -6.48 15.34
CA LEU A 13 -19.99 -6.18 13.92
C LEU A 13 -19.06 -5.07 13.43
N ASN A 14 -18.91 -3.98 14.20
CA ASN A 14 -17.98 -2.91 13.84
C ASN A 14 -16.54 -3.40 13.74
N ASN A 15 -16.10 -4.24 14.68
CA ASN A 15 -14.74 -4.78 14.65
C ASN A 15 -14.49 -5.67 13.42
N ILE A 16 -15.47 -6.47 12.99
CA ILE A 16 -15.36 -7.26 11.74
C ILE A 16 -15.20 -6.33 10.53
N VAL A 17 -16.05 -5.31 10.43
CA VAL A 17 -15.99 -4.33 9.34
C VAL A 17 -14.63 -3.62 9.34
N GLU A 18 -14.20 -3.09 10.48
CA GLU A 18 -12.91 -2.41 10.62
C GLU A 18 -11.72 -3.31 10.25
N GLN A 19 -11.72 -4.57 10.69
CA GLN A 19 -10.68 -5.55 10.34
C GLN A 19 -10.65 -5.82 8.84
N SER A 20 -11.81 -5.96 8.19
CA SER A 20 -11.90 -6.18 6.74
C SER A 20 -11.26 -5.04 5.95
N HIS A 21 -11.43 -3.79 6.41
CA HIS A 21 -10.84 -2.61 5.77
C HIS A 21 -9.35 -2.44 6.06
N CYS A 22 -8.85 -2.92 7.21
CA CYS A 22 -7.46 -2.77 7.62
C CYS A 22 -6.48 -3.38 6.60
N TRP A 23 -6.77 -4.57 6.09
CA TRP A 23 -5.95 -5.23 5.08
C TRP A 23 -5.90 -4.47 3.75
N VAL A 24 -7.04 -3.95 3.30
CA VAL A 24 -7.11 -3.13 2.08
C VAL A 24 -6.27 -1.87 2.27
N LYS A 25 -6.48 -1.14 3.37
CA LYS A 25 -5.74 0.08 3.70
C LYS A 25 -4.23 -0.18 3.82
N GLN A 26 -3.81 -1.30 4.42
CA GLN A 26 -2.40 -1.65 4.54
C GLN A 26 -1.74 -1.86 3.17
N LYS A 27 -2.42 -2.55 2.26
CA LYS A 27 -1.93 -2.78 0.89
C LYS A 27 -1.90 -1.49 0.06
N THR A 28 -2.93 -0.65 0.19
CA THR A 28 -3.05 0.57 -0.60
C THR A 28 -2.23 1.73 -0.05
N ARG A 29 -1.78 1.68 1.22
CA ARG A 29 -0.98 2.75 1.85
C ARG A 29 0.26 3.13 1.05
N GLN A 30 0.92 2.16 0.44
CA GLN A 30 2.11 2.40 -0.38
C GLN A 30 1.78 3.08 -1.73
N ALA A 31 0.54 2.94 -2.21
CA ALA A 31 0.07 3.53 -3.46
C ALA A 31 -0.49 4.95 -3.30
N LEU A 32 -0.85 5.39 -2.08
CA LEU A 32 -1.48 6.69 -1.83
C LEU A 32 -0.57 7.90 -2.10
N GLY A 33 0.76 7.74 -2.07
CA GLY A 33 1.71 8.82 -2.34
C GLY A 33 2.00 9.06 -3.82
N TRP A 34 1.38 8.28 -4.72
CA TRP A 34 1.69 8.29 -6.15
C TRP A 34 0.70 9.16 -6.91
N LYS A 35 1.20 9.90 -7.91
CA LYS A 35 0.37 10.79 -8.74
C LYS A 35 -0.59 10.03 -9.66
N SER A 36 -0.29 8.77 -9.99
CA SER A 36 -1.12 7.92 -10.86
C SER A 36 -1.05 6.45 -10.43
N LEU A 37 -2.08 5.68 -10.81
CA LEU A 37 -2.13 4.23 -10.58
C LEU A 37 -1.01 3.51 -11.34
N GLU A 38 -0.78 3.90 -12.59
CA GLU A 38 0.32 3.37 -13.41
C GLU A 38 1.69 3.67 -12.79
N GLY A 39 1.89 4.87 -12.23
CA GLY A 39 3.11 5.20 -11.50
C GLY A 39 3.32 4.30 -10.27
N ALA A 40 2.25 4.03 -9.51
CA ALA A 40 2.32 3.13 -8.36
C ALA A 40 2.65 1.68 -8.75
N THR A 41 2.12 1.18 -9.88
CA THR A 41 2.42 -0.18 -10.36
C THR A 41 3.86 -0.29 -10.85
N HIS A 42 4.30 0.61 -11.72
CA HIS A 42 5.67 0.61 -12.24
C HIS A 42 6.70 0.84 -11.13
N GLY A 43 6.41 1.74 -10.19
CA GLY A 43 7.25 1.98 -9.01
C GLY A 43 7.43 0.75 -8.12
N ARG A 44 6.35 -0.04 -7.93
CA ARG A 44 6.42 -1.31 -7.19
C ARG A 44 7.26 -2.35 -7.91
N GLU A 45 7.13 -2.44 -9.24
CA GLU A 45 7.93 -3.36 -10.07
C GLU A 45 9.41 -3.01 -10.02
N LEU A 46 9.75 -1.74 -10.23
CA LEU A 46 11.13 -1.24 -10.13
C LEU A 46 11.75 -1.54 -8.76
N TRP A 47 11.05 -1.23 -7.67
CA TRP A 47 11.51 -1.55 -6.31
C TRP A 47 11.76 -3.05 -6.12
N THR A 48 10.89 -3.89 -6.70
CA THR A 48 11.03 -5.35 -6.63
C THR A 48 12.26 -5.84 -7.40
N MET A 49 12.50 -5.29 -8.59
CA MET A 49 13.67 -5.61 -9.41
C MET A 49 14.97 -5.18 -8.72
N LEU A 50 15.00 -3.98 -8.13
CA LEU A 50 16.12 -3.47 -7.32
C LEU A 50 16.40 -4.37 -6.12
N LYS A 51 15.37 -4.73 -5.33
CA LYS A 51 15.50 -5.62 -4.18
C LYS A 51 16.04 -7.00 -4.56
N ARG A 52 15.75 -7.47 -5.77
CA ARG A 52 16.24 -8.75 -6.31
C ARG A 52 17.62 -8.65 -6.97
N GLY A 53 18.21 -7.46 -7.06
CA GLY A 53 19.48 -7.25 -7.76
C GLY A 53 19.41 -7.51 -9.25
N GLN A 54 18.21 -7.42 -9.85
CA GLN A 54 17.98 -7.71 -11.28
C GLN A 54 18.36 -6.54 -12.20
N ILE A 55 18.66 -5.37 -11.62
CA ILE A 55 19.07 -4.17 -12.34
C ILE A 55 20.53 -3.92 -12.00
N GLU A 56 21.42 -4.03 -12.98
CA GLU A 56 22.77 -3.50 -12.90
C GLU A 56 22.70 -1.99 -13.06
N ILE A 57 22.92 -1.28 -11.96
CA ILE A 57 22.98 0.17 -11.91
C ILE A 57 24.32 0.62 -12.50
N VAL A 58 24.33 0.89 -13.81
CA VAL A 58 25.47 1.51 -14.48
C VAL A 58 25.18 3.01 -14.61
N GLY A 59 25.89 3.82 -13.82
CA GLY A 59 25.85 5.28 -13.91
C GLY A 59 24.80 5.98 -13.04
N GLU A 60 23.55 5.51 -13.02
CA GLU A 60 22.45 6.13 -12.26
C GLU A 60 22.02 5.29 -11.06
N THR A 61 22.06 5.87 -9.87
CA THR A 61 21.59 5.24 -8.63
C THR A 61 20.13 4.77 -8.73
N ALA A 62 19.78 3.75 -7.94
CA ALA A 62 18.43 3.18 -7.89
C ALA A 62 17.30 4.23 -7.73
N TYR A 63 17.58 5.33 -7.02
CA TYR A 63 16.60 6.40 -6.80
C TYR A 63 16.48 7.34 -8.01
N GLU A 64 17.52 7.54 -8.82
CA GLU A 64 17.48 8.36 -10.03
C GLU A 64 16.56 7.74 -11.09
N GLN A 65 16.69 6.44 -11.34
CA GLN A 65 15.77 5.70 -12.23
C GLN A 65 14.32 5.75 -11.72
N PHE A 66 14.14 5.68 -10.39
CA PHE A 66 12.82 5.81 -9.77
C PHE A 66 12.21 7.20 -9.99
N TYR A 67 13.00 8.27 -9.81
CA TYR A 67 12.54 9.65 -10.03
C TYR A 67 12.30 9.95 -11.51
N ALA A 68 13.07 9.37 -12.43
CA ALA A 68 12.86 9.52 -13.88
C ALA A 68 11.50 8.96 -14.33
N LEU A 69 10.98 7.92 -13.67
CA LEU A 69 9.66 7.34 -13.93
C LEU A 69 8.50 8.10 -13.30
N ALA A 70 8.77 9.06 -12.40
CA ALA A 70 7.76 9.82 -11.67
C ALA A 70 7.37 11.16 -12.34
N GLY A 71 7.84 11.39 -13.57
CA GLY A 71 7.54 12.55 -14.42
C GLY A 71 6.07 12.67 -14.78
#